data_AF-A0A2I0NMS8-F1
#
_entry.id   AF-A0A2I0NMS8-F1
#
_cell.length_a   1.000
_cell.length_b   1.000
_cell.length_c   1.000
_cell.angle_alpha   90.00
_cell.angle_beta   90.00
_cell.angle_gamma   90.00
#
_symmetry.space_group_name_H-M   'P 1'
#
loop_
_entity.id
_entity.type
_entity.pdbx_description
1 polymer ?
#
loop_
_entity_poly.entity_id
_entity_poly.type
_entity_poly.pdbx_seq_one_letter_code
_entity_poly.pdbx_strand_id
1 'polypeptide(L)'
;KGYVLDKKRMENGTFLGEDYFERLLAEIREIRLSERRFYQKITDIYATSLDYNRNAPTTREFFANVQNKLHFAIHGNTAAELIMARADSRKKHMGLSTWETAPDGKILKTDVSVAKNYLNATELESLGRLVNAWLDLAEERARRKIPMTMEDWAKRLDRFLEFDDRKLLEDRGMVTKEMAKEFAESEFEKYRVVQDRLFESDFDRMLKEAAPPEGEEQDNKNNETTGDLK
;
A
#
# COMPACT_ATOMS: atom_id res chain seq x y z
N LYS A 1 -16.55 -4.85 -16.35
CA LYS A 1 -17.36 -5.30 -17.50
C LYS A 1 -16.64 -6.52 -18.06
N GLY A 2 -17.19 -7.72 -17.92
CA GLY A 2 -16.56 -8.93 -18.45
C GLY A 2 -16.64 -8.93 -19.98
N TYR A 3 -15.61 -9.41 -20.64
CA TYR A 3 -15.61 -9.64 -22.08
C TYR A 3 -16.72 -10.65 -22.39
N VAL A 4 -17.91 -10.18 -22.72
CA VAL A 4 -18.94 -11.02 -23.35
C VAL A 4 -18.46 -11.24 -24.77
N LEU A 5 -17.50 -12.16 -24.90
CA LEU A 5 -17.19 -12.82 -26.16
C LEU A 5 -18.46 -13.54 -26.57
N ASP A 6 -19.08 -13.02 -27.63
CA ASP A 6 -20.28 -13.58 -28.23
C ASP A 6 -19.98 -15.04 -28.62
N LYS A 7 -20.62 -16.00 -27.93
CA LYS A 7 -20.38 -17.45 -28.10
C LYS A 7 -20.45 -17.89 -29.57
N LYS A 8 -21.22 -17.18 -30.40
CA LYS A 8 -21.33 -17.40 -31.85
C LYS A 8 -20.04 -17.17 -32.65
N ARG A 9 -19.08 -16.39 -32.14
CA ARG A 9 -17.80 -16.15 -32.84
C ARG A 9 -16.75 -17.21 -32.57
N MET A 10 -16.92 -18.01 -31.52
CA MET A 10 -16.00 -19.09 -31.17
C MET A 10 -16.08 -20.28 -32.15
N GLU A 11 -17.20 -20.45 -32.85
CA GLU A 11 -17.46 -21.61 -33.72
C GLU A 11 -16.71 -21.56 -35.07
N ASN A 12 -16.22 -20.38 -35.50
CA ASN A 12 -15.68 -20.17 -36.86
C ASN A 12 -14.16 -19.97 -36.95
N GLY A 13 -13.38 -20.35 -35.93
CA GLY A 13 -11.92 -20.54 -36.05
C GLY A 13 -11.05 -19.30 -36.34
N THR A 14 -11.62 -18.08 -36.37
CA THR A 14 -10.88 -16.81 -36.55
C THR A 14 -11.11 -15.93 -35.31
N PHE A 15 -10.31 -16.16 -34.27
CA PHE A 15 -10.78 -15.99 -32.89
C PHE A 15 -10.42 -14.67 -32.19
N LEU A 16 -9.35 -13.96 -32.58
CA LEU A 16 -8.99 -12.64 -32.02
C LEU A 16 -8.35 -11.79 -33.12
N GLY A 17 -9.00 -10.69 -33.50
CA GLY A 17 -8.49 -9.74 -34.50
C GLY A 17 -7.43 -8.80 -33.93
N GLU A 18 -6.73 -8.06 -34.81
CA GLU A 18 -5.77 -7.02 -34.39
C GLU A 18 -6.41 -6.00 -33.44
N ASP A 19 -7.67 -5.61 -33.70
CA ASP A 19 -8.48 -4.72 -32.86
C ASP A 19 -8.59 -5.18 -31.39
N TYR A 20 -8.59 -6.49 -31.13
CA TYR A 20 -8.64 -7.00 -29.74
C TYR A 20 -7.36 -6.65 -28.99
N PHE A 21 -6.19 -6.88 -29.60
CA PHE A 21 -4.91 -6.65 -28.96
C PHE A 21 -4.59 -5.16 -28.85
N GLU A 22 -5.00 -4.33 -29.82
CA GLU A 22 -4.90 -2.87 -29.71
C GLU A 22 -5.70 -2.34 -28.53
N ARG A 23 -6.94 -2.81 -28.36
CA ARG A 23 -7.79 -2.44 -27.21
C ARG A 23 -7.20 -2.94 -25.90
N LEU A 24 -6.71 -4.18 -25.85
CA LEU A 24 -6.06 -4.74 -24.66
C LEU A 24 -4.83 -3.92 -24.27
N LEU A 25 -4.01 -3.50 -25.24
CA LEU A 25 -2.87 -2.63 -24.99
C LEU A 25 -3.29 -1.27 -24.42
N ALA A 26 -4.37 -0.68 -24.95
CA ALA A 26 -4.92 0.56 -24.40
C ALA A 26 -5.39 0.38 -22.94
N GLU A 27 -6.10 -0.72 -22.63
CA GLU A 27 -6.55 -1.02 -21.26
C GLU A 27 -5.37 -1.21 -20.29
N ILE A 28 -4.32 -1.93 -20.71
CA ILE A 28 -3.10 -2.10 -19.89
C ILE A 28 -2.39 -0.75 -19.65
N ARG A 29 -2.34 0.13 -20.66
CA ARG A 29 -1.77 1.48 -20.51
C ARG A 29 -2.55 2.34 -19.53
N GLU A 30 -3.88 2.30 -19.58
CA GLU A 30 -4.74 2.99 -18.61
C GLU A 30 -4.50 2.48 -17.18
N ILE A 31 -4.37 1.16 -17.00
CA ILE A 31 -4.02 0.56 -15.69
C ILE A 31 -2.65 1.08 -15.21
N ARG A 32 -1.65 1.12 -16.11
CA ARG A 32 -0.31 1.62 -15.79
C ARG A 32 -0.34 3.09 -15.34
N LEU A 33 -1.07 3.94 -16.05
CA LEU A 33 -1.16 5.38 -15.77
C LEU A 33 -2.05 5.72 -14.56
N SER A 34 -2.94 4.82 -14.15
CA SER A 34 -3.84 5.06 -13.02
C SER A 34 -3.11 5.29 -11.68
N GLU A 35 -3.69 6.09 -10.78
CA GLU A 35 -3.21 6.27 -9.41
C GLU A 35 -3.67 5.14 -8.45
N ARG A 36 -4.18 4.05 -9.02
CA ARG A 36 -4.68 2.91 -8.24
C ARG A 36 -3.57 2.29 -7.40
N ARG A 37 -3.99 1.71 -6.26
CA ARG A 37 -3.07 1.01 -5.35
C ARG A 37 -2.37 -0.14 -6.08
N PHE A 38 -1.15 -0.46 -5.70
CA PHE A 38 -0.32 -1.51 -6.29
C PHE A 38 -1.07 -2.82 -6.55
N TYR A 39 -1.71 -3.38 -5.53
CA TYR A 39 -2.47 -4.63 -5.63
C TYR A 39 -3.67 -4.55 -6.58
N GLN A 40 -4.30 -3.37 -6.68
CA GLN A 40 -5.45 -3.17 -7.58
C GLN A 40 -5.02 -3.26 -9.04
N LYS A 41 -3.85 -2.73 -9.39
CA LYS A 41 -3.32 -2.84 -10.76
C LYS A 41 -3.13 -4.30 -11.17
N ILE A 42 -2.64 -5.16 -10.27
CA ILE A 42 -2.51 -6.60 -10.52
C ILE A 42 -3.88 -7.24 -10.78
N THR A 43 -4.88 -6.92 -9.96
CA THR A 43 -6.24 -7.44 -10.14
C THR A 43 -6.93 -6.89 -11.39
N ASP A 44 -6.58 -5.68 -11.82
CA ASP A 44 -7.10 -5.08 -13.05
C ASP A 44 -6.52 -5.80 -14.28
N ILE A 45 -5.23 -6.16 -14.27
CA ILE A 45 -4.64 -7.02 -15.31
C ILE A 45 -5.32 -8.39 -15.35
N TYR A 46 -5.58 -9.01 -14.19
CA TYR A 46 -6.34 -10.27 -14.15
C TYR A 46 -7.75 -10.10 -14.74
N ALA A 47 -8.39 -8.94 -14.56
CA ALA A 47 -9.70 -8.67 -15.12
C ALA A 47 -9.72 -8.53 -16.66
N THR A 48 -8.55 -8.40 -17.31
CA THR A 48 -8.45 -8.39 -18.77
C THR A 48 -8.42 -9.80 -19.39
N SER A 49 -8.58 -10.86 -18.56
CA SER A 49 -8.66 -12.24 -19.04
C SER A 49 -9.76 -12.43 -20.06
N LEU A 50 -9.53 -13.28 -21.06
CA LEU A 50 -10.54 -13.64 -22.07
C LEU A 50 -11.82 -14.22 -21.45
N ASP A 51 -11.65 -15.07 -20.44
CA ASP A 51 -12.70 -15.79 -19.74
C ASP A 51 -13.08 -15.12 -18.41
N TYR A 52 -12.73 -13.84 -18.22
CA TYR A 52 -12.91 -13.16 -16.93
C TYR A 52 -14.35 -13.25 -16.42
N ASN A 53 -14.47 -13.81 -15.22
CA ASN A 53 -15.74 -13.91 -14.50
C ASN A 53 -15.57 -13.46 -13.05
N ARG A 54 -16.15 -12.30 -12.72
CA ARG A 54 -16.14 -11.73 -11.35
C ARG A 54 -16.76 -12.65 -10.28
N ASN A 55 -17.66 -13.54 -10.69
CA ASN A 55 -18.38 -14.44 -9.79
C ASN A 55 -17.72 -15.82 -9.68
N ALA A 56 -16.68 -16.09 -10.48
CA ALA A 56 -15.97 -17.37 -10.44
C ALA A 56 -15.23 -17.54 -9.10
N PRO A 57 -15.21 -18.76 -8.53
CA PRO A 57 -14.41 -19.06 -7.33
C PRO A 57 -12.94 -18.69 -7.49
N THR A 58 -12.36 -18.95 -8.67
CA THR A 58 -10.96 -18.62 -9.02
C THR A 58 -10.66 -17.12 -8.88
N THR A 59 -11.57 -16.25 -9.31
CA THR A 59 -11.42 -14.80 -9.17
C THR A 59 -11.44 -14.36 -7.71
N ARG A 60 -12.34 -14.94 -6.91
CA ARG A 60 -12.42 -14.63 -5.47
C ARG A 60 -11.14 -15.07 -4.75
N GLU A 61 -10.64 -16.25 -5.08
CA GLU A 61 -9.39 -16.79 -4.55
C GLU A 61 -8.18 -15.94 -4.97
N PHE A 62 -8.10 -15.56 -6.25
CA PHE A 62 -7.03 -14.71 -6.76
C PHE A 62 -7.02 -13.35 -6.03
N PHE A 63 -8.18 -12.70 -5.88
CA PHE A 63 -8.28 -11.41 -5.17
C PHE A 63 -7.99 -11.52 -3.67
N ALA A 64 -8.37 -12.64 -3.04
CA ALA A 64 -8.05 -12.88 -1.63
C ALA A 64 -6.55 -13.08 -1.41
N ASN A 65 -5.86 -13.74 -2.35
CA ASN A 65 -4.47 -14.16 -2.15
C ASN A 65 -3.44 -13.19 -2.71
N VAL A 66 -3.76 -12.37 -3.72
CA VAL A 66 -2.80 -11.48 -4.38
C VAL A 66 -2.06 -10.55 -3.42
N GLN A 67 -2.77 -9.99 -2.43
CA GLN A 67 -2.16 -9.10 -1.45
C GLN A 67 -1.16 -9.85 -0.55
N ASN A 68 -1.54 -11.04 -0.07
CA ASN A 68 -0.66 -11.85 0.77
C ASN A 68 0.57 -12.34 0.01
N LYS A 69 0.40 -12.81 -1.23
CA LYS A 69 1.51 -13.22 -2.10
C LYS A 69 2.52 -12.08 -2.29
N LEU A 70 2.03 -10.87 -2.57
CA LEU A 70 2.91 -9.70 -2.74
C LEU A 70 3.59 -9.26 -1.45
N HIS A 71 2.89 -9.21 -0.31
CA HIS A 71 3.54 -8.89 0.96
C HIS A 71 4.61 -9.93 1.31
N PHE A 72 4.30 -11.22 1.17
CA PHE A 72 5.22 -12.29 1.50
C PHE A 72 6.46 -12.28 0.61
N ALA A 73 6.29 -12.00 -0.69
CA ALA A 73 7.40 -11.89 -1.63
C ALA A 73 8.35 -10.71 -1.29
N ILE A 74 7.86 -9.63 -0.70
CA ILE A 74 8.66 -8.46 -0.36
C ILE A 74 9.41 -8.61 0.97
N HIS A 75 8.74 -9.14 2.01
CA HIS A 75 9.28 -9.11 3.38
C HIS A 75 9.05 -10.40 4.19
N GLY A 76 8.54 -11.46 3.56
CA GLY A 76 8.39 -12.79 4.16
C GLY A 76 7.21 -12.94 5.13
N ASN A 77 6.29 -11.98 5.19
CA ASN A 77 5.08 -12.07 6.01
C ASN A 77 3.84 -11.82 5.16
N THR A 78 2.71 -12.43 5.53
CA THR A 78 1.40 -12.00 5.03
C THR A 78 1.05 -10.59 5.51
N ALA A 79 -0.01 -9.99 4.97
CA ALA A 79 -0.48 -8.67 5.41
C ALA A 79 -0.83 -8.67 6.92
N ALA A 80 -1.45 -9.75 7.40
CA ALA A 80 -1.88 -9.89 8.78
C ALA A 80 -0.67 -10.07 9.72
N GLU A 81 0.28 -10.93 9.35
CA GLU A 81 1.51 -11.15 10.12
C GLU A 81 2.38 -9.89 10.19
N LEU A 82 2.46 -9.11 9.10
CA LEU A 82 3.17 -7.83 9.10
C LEU A 82 2.61 -6.87 10.16
N ILE A 83 1.28 -6.76 10.22
CA ILE A 83 0.59 -5.90 11.20
C ILE A 83 0.90 -6.38 12.61
N MET A 84 0.75 -7.68 12.89
CA MET A 84 1.08 -8.27 14.21
C MET A 84 2.53 -8.02 14.61
N ALA A 85 3.46 -8.08 13.66
CA ALA A 85 4.88 -7.90 13.92
C ALA A 85 5.29 -6.44 14.16
N ARG A 86 4.59 -5.48 13.53
CA ARG A 86 5.04 -4.08 13.47
C ARG A 86 4.20 -3.09 14.26
N ALA A 87 2.89 -3.33 14.40
CA ALA A 87 2.02 -2.46 15.19
C ALA A 87 2.42 -2.52 16.67
N ASP A 88 2.90 -1.39 17.20
CA ASP A 88 3.38 -1.29 18.58
C ASP A 88 3.16 0.12 19.11
N SER A 89 2.29 0.27 20.11
CA SER A 89 1.90 1.55 20.70
C SER A 89 3.06 2.29 21.39
N ARG A 90 4.19 1.62 21.62
CA ARG A 90 5.38 2.21 22.25
C ARG A 90 6.33 2.83 21.22
N LYS A 91 6.15 2.53 19.93
CA LYS A 91 6.96 3.10 18.85
C LYS A 91 6.38 4.44 18.40
N LYS A 92 7.25 5.29 17.85
CA LYS A 92 6.82 6.50 17.14
C LYS A 92 5.83 6.11 16.03
N HIS A 93 4.72 6.83 15.92
CA HIS A 93 3.66 6.55 14.94
C HIS A 93 3.14 5.11 14.97
N MET A 94 3.22 4.42 16.10
CA MET A 94 2.90 2.99 16.25
C MET A 94 3.68 2.03 15.34
N GLY A 95 4.81 2.47 14.77
CA GLY A 95 5.53 1.71 13.75
C GLY A 95 4.99 1.88 12.33
N LEU A 96 3.99 2.74 12.10
CA LEU A 96 3.61 3.16 10.75
C LEU A 96 4.73 4.01 10.14
N SER A 97 4.99 3.77 8.85
CA SER A 97 5.86 4.59 8.01
C SER A 97 5.09 5.65 7.23
N THR A 98 3.81 5.41 6.94
CA THR A 98 2.91 6.30 6.21
C THR A 98 1.46 6.04 6.64
N TRP A 99 0.61 7.04 6.54
CA TRP A 99 -0.84 6.97 6.74
C TRP A 99 -1.51 8.08 5.93
N GLU A 100 -2.84 8.19 5.94
CA GLU A 100 -3.58 9.12 5.07
C GLU A 100 -3.14 10.59 5.20
N THR A 101 -2.78 11.02 6.41
CA THR A 101 -2.39 12.40 6.71
C THR A 101 -0.92 12.54 7.08
N ALA A 102 -0.09 11.56 6.73
CA ALA A 102 1.34 11.58 7.02
C ALA A 102 2.08 12.75 6.33
N PRO A 103 3.16 13.29 6.93
CA PRO A 103 3.73 12.90 8.23
C PRO A 103 3.15 13.63 9.45
N ASP A 104 2.35 14.68 9.24
CA ASP A 104 2.02 15.66 10.29
C ASP A 104 0.61 15.49 10.88
N GLY A 105 -0.28 14.75 10.21
CA GLY A 105 -1.64 14.52 10.69
C GLY A 105 -1.78 13.34 11.64
N LYS A 106 -2.94 13.26 12.29
CA LYS A 106 -3.26 12.17 13.22
C LYS A 106 -3.41 10.84 12.49
N ILE A 107 -2.86 9.79 13.08
CA ILE A 107 -3.16 8.41 12.70
C ILE A 107 -4.61 8.13 13.07
N LEU A 108 -5.35 7.58 12.12
CA LEU A 108 -6.72 7.13 12.32
C LEU A 108 -6.76 5.62 12.54
N LYS A 109 -7.83 5.16 13.19
CA LYS A 109 -8.09 3.73 13.41
C LYS A 109 -8.17 2.95 12.09
N THR A 110 -8.57 3.60 11.00
CA THR A 110 -8.60 3.01 9.65
C THR A 110 -7.19 2.78 9.08
N ASP A 111 -6.20 3.57 9.48
CA ASP A 111 -4.83 3.46 8.98
C ASP A 111 -4.08 2.27 9.57
N VAL A 112 -4.34 1.95 10.85
CA VAL A 112 -3.58 0.90 11.57
C VAL A 112 -3.88 -0.51 11.07
N SER A 113 -4.99 -0.69 10.35
CA SER A 113 -5.38 -1.98 9.76
C SER A 113 -4.82 -2.19 8.34
N VAL A 114 -4.08 -1.22 7.80
CA VAL A 114 -3.55 -1.27 6.44
C VAL A 114 -2.09 -1.70 6.48
N ALA A 115 -1.81 -2.95 6.12
CA ALA A 115 -0.45 -3.51 6.13
C ALA A 115 0.59 -2.68 5.35
N LYS A 116 0.20 -2.05 4.22
CA LYS A 116 1.07 -1.16 3.45
C LYS A 116 1.65 -0.01 4.30
N ASN A 117 0.89 0.48 5.27
CA ASN A 117 1.27 1.61 6.12
C ASN A 117 2.43 1.28 7.07
N TYR A 118 2.78 0.00 7.21
CA TYR A 118 3.92 -0.47 8.00
C TYR A 118 5.15 -0.83 7.15
N LEU A 119 5.08 -0.66 5.82
CA LEU A 119 6.21 -0.96 4.93
C LEU A 119 7.24 0.17 4.97
N ASN A 120 8.52 -0.17 5.13
CA ASN A 120 9.57 0.84 5.04
C ASN A 120 9.77 1.32 3.58
N ALA A 121 10.58 2.37 3.38
CA ALA A 121 10.82 2.93 2.05
C ALA A 121 11.38 1.89 1.05
N THR A 122 12.32 1.04 1.49
CA THR A 122 12.92 0.01 0.64
C THR A 122 11.93 -1.08 0.22
N GLU A 123 11.01 -1.48 1.11
CA GLU A 123 9.96 -2.45 0.82
C GLU A 123 8.89 -1.86 -0.11
N LEU A 124 8.53 -0.59 0.11
CA LEU A 124 7.57 0.12 -0.74
C LEU A 124 8.13 0.30 -2.16
N GLU A 125 9.41 0.65 -2.28
CA GLU A 125 10.11 0.73 -3.55
C GLU A 125 10.17 -0.64 -4.23
N SER A 126 10.53 -1.69 -3.49
CA SER A 126 10.58 -3.06 -4.01
C SER A 126 9.21 -3.53 -4.50
N LEU A 127 8.15 -3.24 -3.76
CA LEU A 127 6.76 -3.50 -4.17
C LEU A 127 6.41 -2.74 -5.47
N GLY A 128 6.80 -1.48 -5.56
CA GLY A 128 6.59 -0.67 -6.77
C GLY A 128 7.31 -1.25 -7.99
N ARG A 129 8.58 -1.64 -7.85
CA ARG A 129 9.36 -2.29 -8.91
C ARG A 129 8.72 -3.60 -9.38
N LEU A 130 8.26 -4.43 -8.44
CA LEU A 130 7.58 -5.69 -8.75
C LEU A 130 6.29 -5.44 -9.56
N VAL A 131 5.45 -4.50 -9.12
CA VAL A 131 4.21 -4.19 -9.85
C VAL A 131 4.50 -3.62 -11.24
N ASN A 132 5.51 -2.77 -11.40
CA ASN A 132 5.91 -2.26 -12.72
C ASN A 132 6.37 -3.39 -13.64
N ALA A 133 7.22 -4.30 -13.16
CA ALA A 133 7.66 -5.46 -13.93
C ALA A 133 6.49 -6.39 -14.31
N TRP A 134 5.48 -6.54 -13.43
CA TRP A 134 4.25 -7.26 -13.78
C TRP A 134 3.45 -6.57 -14.89
N LEU A 135 3.35 -5.23 -14.87
CA LEU A 135 2.67 -4.46 -15.93
C LEU A 135 3.43 -4.56 -17.26
N ASP A 136 4.76 -4.53 -17.23
CA ASP A 136 5.60 -4.75 -18.42
C ASP A 136 5.38 -6.15 -19.00
N LEU A 137 5.31 -7.17 -18.14
CA LEU A 137 5.00 -8.55 -18.54
C LEU A 137 3.64 -8.64 -19.24
N ALA A 138 2.64 -7.92 -18.72
CA ALA A 138 1.30 -7.94 -19.27
C ALA A 138 1.23 -7.24 -20.62
N GLU A 139 1.88 -6.07 -20.74
CA GLU A 139 1.96 -5.34 -22.00
C GLU A 139 2.67 -6.17 -23.07
N GLU A 140 3.78 -6.83 -22.73
CA GLU A 140 4.53 -7.67 -23.67
C GLU A 140 3.69 -8.87 -24.16
N ARG A 141 2.87 -9.46 -23.28
CA ARG A 141 1.95 -10.54 -23.68
C ARG A 141 0.92 -10.06 -24.70
N ALA A 142 0.36 -8.86 -24.48
CA ALA A 142 -0.57 -8.25 -25.42
C ALA A 142 0.12 -7.89 -26.76
N ARG A 143 1.33 -7.31 -26.74
CA ARG A 143 2.11 -6.99 -27.96
C ARG A 143 2.41 -8.23 -28.80
N ARG A 144 2.73 -9.34 -28.14
CA ARG A 144 2.98 -10.64 -28.79
C ARG A 144 1.73 -11.36 -29.25
N LYS A 145 0.55 -10.73 -29.12
CA LYS A 145 -0.75 -11.31 -29.45
C LYS A 145 -1.00 -12.64 -28.72
N ILE A 146 -0.54 -12.73 -27.46
CA ILE A 146 -0.74 -13.91 -26.62
C ILE A 146 -1.97 -13.68 -25.74
N PRO A 147 -3.10 -14.36 -26.01
CA PRO A 147 -4.25 -14.28 -25.14
C PRO A 147 -3.96 -14.89 -23.76
N MET A 148 -4.63 -14.36 -22.73
CA MET A 148 -4.47 -14.81 -21.36
C MET A 148 -5.84 -15.12 -20.75
N THR A 149 -5.96 -16.30 -20.16
CA THR A 149 -7.10 -16.68 -19.31
C THR A 149 -6.86 -16.30 -17.85
N MET A 150 -7.90 -16.39 -17.03
CA MET A 150 -7.82 -16.24 -15.58
C MET A 150 -6.79 -17.19 -14.98
N GLU A 151 -6.78 -18.44 -15.43
CA GLU A 151 -5.83 -19.46 -14.97
C GLU A 151 -4.39 -19.14 -15.38
N ASP A 152 -4.20 -18.64 -16.61
CA ASP A 152 -2.87 -18.23 -17.09
C ASP A 152 -2.30 -17.10 -16.23
N TRP A 153 -3.09 -16.09 -15.90
CA TRP A 153 -2.63 -15.00 -15.03
C TRP A 153 -2.30 -15.47 -13.62
N ALA A 154 -3.15 -16.33 -13.03
CA ALA A 154 -2.91 -16.87 -11.70
C ALA A 154 -1.59 -17.65 -11.65
N LYS A 155 -1.38 -18.61 -12.56
CA LYS A 155 -0.13 -19.38 -12.67
C LYS A 155 1.07 -18.51 -12.97
N ARG A 156 0.88 -17.45 -13.77
CA ARG A 156 1.98 -16.57 -14.15
C ARG A 156 2.42 -15.69 -13.00
N LEU A 157 1.50 -15.24 -12.14
CA LEU A 157 1.86 -14.48 -10.94
C LEU A 157 2.77 -15.31 -10.04
N ASP A 158 2.43 -16.59 -9.83
CA ASP A 158 3.24 -17.48 -8.99
C ASP A 158 4.64 -17.67 -9.54
N ARG A 159 4.76 -18.00 -10.83
CA ARG A 159 6.07 -18.12 -11.51
C ARG A 159 6.87 -16.81 -11.51
N PHE A 160 6.18 -15.68 -11.63
CA PHE A 160 6.83 -14.37 -11.63
C PHE A 160 7.45 -14.06 -10.27
N LEU A 161 6.77 -14.45 -9.18
CA LEU A 161 7.31 -14.30 -7.83
C LEU A 161 8.43 -15.32 -7.54
N GLU A 162 8.31 -16.58 -8.01
CA GLU A 162 9.37 -17.58 -7.88
C GLU A 162 10.65 -17.20 -8.60
N PHE A 163 10.55 -16.69 -9.83
CA PHE A 163 11.70 -16.38 -10.68
C PHE A 163 12.56 -15.21 -10.14
N ASP A 164 11.98 -14.35 -9.30
CA ASP A 164 12.70 -13.26 -8.63
C ASP A 164 13.39 -13.72 -7.34
N ASP A 165 13.61 -15.04 -7.16
CA ASP A 165 14.15 -15.70 -5.96
C ASP A 165 13.41 -15.34 -4.66
N ARG A 166 12.14 -14.93 -4.77
CA ARG A 166 11.32 -14.60 -3.60
C ARG A 166 10.66 -15.85 -3.07
N LYS A 167 10.61 -15.95 -1.74
CA LYS A 167 9.85 -17.03 -1.08
C LYS A 167 8.38 -16.90 -1.49
N LEU A 168 7.80 -18.01 -1.94
CA LEU A 168 6.37 -18.09 -2.13
C LEU A 168 5.65 -18.35 -0.82
N LEU A 169 4.45 -17.81 -0.73
CA LEU A 169 3.52 -18.16 0.32
C LEU A 169 2.96 -19.56 0.02
N GLU A 170 3.45 -20.57 0.74
CA GLU A 170 3.02 -21.98 0.58
C GLU A 170 1.70 -22.29 1.29
N ASP A 171 1.32 -21.50 2.30
CA ASP A 171 0.11 -21.65 3.10
C ASP A 171 -0.74 -20.35 3.17
N ARG A 172 -1.67 -20.24 4.13
CA ARG A 172 -2.50 -19.02 4.29
C ARG A 172 -1.91 -18.02 5.29
N GLY A 173 -0.70 -18.26 5.80
CA GLY A 173 -0.15 -17.63 6.98
C GLY A 173 -0.76 -18.18 8.27
N MET A 174 -0.16 -17.83 9.41
CA MET A 174 -0.60 -18.27 10.74
C MET A 174 -1.61 -17.32 11.39
N VAL A 175 -1.75 -16.10 10.85
CA VAL A 175 -2.55 -15.02 11.45
C VAL A 175 -3.72 -14.65 10.55
N THR A 176 -4.92 -14.59 11.12
CA THR A 176 -6.11 -14.14 10.38
C THR A 176 -6.16 -12.62 10.27
N LYS A 177 -6.87 -12.13 9.25
CA LYS A 177 -7.06 -10.69 9.04
C LYS A 177 -7.77 -10.04 10.22
N GLU A 178 -8.75 -10.73 10.80
CA GLU A 178 -9.54 -10.27 11.94
C GLU A 178 -8.67 -10.14 13.18
N MET A 179 -7.84 -11.14 13.48
CA MET A 179 -6.91 -11.09 14.61
C MET A 179 -5.91 -9.93 14.48
N ALA A 180 -5.31 -9.76 13.29
CA ALA A 180 -4.38 -8.67 13.04
C ALA A 180 -5.04 -7.29 13.16
N LYS A 181 -6.29 -7.17 12.70
CA LYS A 181 -7.08 -5.94 12.82
C LYS A 181 -7.36 -5.62 14.28
N GLU A 182 -7.89 -6.56 15.06
CA GLU A 182 -8.19 -6.37 16.48
C GLU A 182 -6.93 -6.00 17.28
N PHE A 183 -5.81 -6.67 16.99
CA PHE A 183 -4.52 -6.35 17.59
C PHE A 183 -4.09 -4.90 17.29
N ALA A 184 -4.08 -4.49 16.01
CA ALA A 184 -3.68 -3.14 15.63
C ALA A 184 -4.59 -2.06 16.22
N GLU A 185 -5.89 -2.32 16.25
CA GLU A 185 -6.86 -1.43 16.90
C GLU A 185 -6.62 -1.34 18.41
N SER A 186 -6.28 -2.44 19.07
CA SER A 186 -5.95 -2.43 20.50
C SER A 186 -4.66 -1.64 20.81
N GLU A 187 -3.65 -1.74 19.95
CA GLU A 187 -2.43 -0.93 20.04
C GLU A 187 -2.74 0.55 19.76
N PHE A 188 -3.69 0.83 18.87
CA PHE A 188 -4.11 2.20 18.54
C PHE A 188 -4.80 2.87 19.73
N GLU A 189 -5.66 2.17 20.46
CA GLU A 189 -6.30 2.72 21.65
C GLU A 189 -5.27 3.13 22.72
N LYS A 190 -4.18 2.34 22.88
CA LYS A 190 -3.06 2.69 23.76
C LYS A 190 -2.30 3.90 23.25
N TYR A 191 -2.01 3.94 21.95
CA TYR A 191 -1.25 5.02 21.32
C TYR A 191 -2.04 6.34 21.23
N ARG A 192 -3.38 6.29 21.14
CA ARG A 192 -4.23 7.48 21.01
C ARG A 192 -3.95 8.50 22.13
N VAL A 193 -3.72 8.01 23.35
CA VAL A 193 -3.36 8.86 24.50
C VAL A 193 -2.01 9.55 24.29
N VAL A 194 -1.04 8.86 23.70
CA VAL A 194 0.28 9.43 23.37
C VAL A 194 0.14 10.44 22.24
N GLN A 195 -0.61 10.10 21.18
CA GLN A 195 -0.86 10.97 20.05
C GLN A 195 -1.57 12.26 20.46
N ASP A 196 -2.63 12.18 21.27
CA ASP A 196 -3.39 13.36 21.68
C ASP A 196 -2.57 14.30 22.58
N ARG A 197 -1.58 13.78 23.31
CA ARG A 197 -0.65 14.61 24.10
C ARG A 197 0.41 15.29 23.25
N LEU A 198 0.84 14.66 22.16
CA LEU A 198 1.93 15.14 21.30
C LEU A 198 1.44 15.93 20.08
N PHE A 199 0.16 15.80 19.72
CA PHE A 199 -0.39 16.42 18.52
C PHE A 199 -0.54 17.93 18.69
N GLU A 200 -0.01 18.67 17.73
CA GLU A 200 -0.09 20.12 17.68
C GLU A 200 -0.91 20.55 16.46
N SER A 201 -2.06 21.17 16.71
CA SER A 201 -2.94 21.65 15.64
C SER A 201 -2.32 22.84 14.91
N ASP A 202 -2.83 23.14 13.71
CA ASP A 202 -2.38 24.33 12.97
C ASP A 202 -2.66 25.62 13.76
N PHE A 203 -3.71 25.64 14.58
CA PHE A 203 -4.01 26.74 15.49
C PHE A 203 -2.95 26.89 16.58
N ASP A 204 -2.52 25.78 17.19
CA ASP A 204 -1.47 25.79 18.22
C ASP A 204 -0.14 26.29 17.63
N ARG A 205 0.19 25.88 16.41
CA ARG A 205 1.38 26.36 15.69
C ARG A 205 1.29 27.85 15.38
N MET A 206 0.15 28.34 14.87
CA MET A 206 -0.07 29.76 14.61
C MET A 206 0.07 30.61 15.88
N LEU A 207 -0.41 30.13 17.02
CA LEU A 207 -0.24 30.82 18.30
C LEU A 207 1.22 30.91 18.74
N LYS A 208 2.02 29.84 18.54
CA LYS A 208 3.46 29.88 18.83
C LYS A 208 4.24 30.79 17.90
N GLU A 209 3.90 30.83 16.61
CA GLU A 209 4.54 31.72 15.64
C GLU A 209 4.18 33.21 15.88
N ALA A 210 2.98 33.47 16.41
CA ALA A 210 2.53 34.82 16.76
C ALA A 210 3.01 35.30 18.15
N ALA A 211 3.58 34.40 18.97
CA ALA A 211 4.13 34.78 20.26
C ALA A 211 5.48 35.52 20.07
N PRO A 212 5.67 36.72 20.67
CA PRO A 212 6.98 37.36 20.66
C PRO A 212 8.01 36.46 21.36
N PRO A 213 9.30 36.48 20.97
CA PRO A 213 10.32 35.65 21.60
C PRO A 213 10.37 35.97 23.10
N GLU A 214 10.14 34.96 23.95
CA GLU A 214 10.23 35.11 25.40
C GLU A 214 11.68 35.41 25.80
N GLY A 215 11.95 36.67 26.15
CA GLY A 215 12.92 37.10 27.15
C GLY A 215 14.41 37.02 26.80
N GLU A 216 14.95 38.06 26.15
CA GLU A 216 16.21 38.62 26.64
C GLU A 216 15.90 39.35 27.96
N GLU A 217 16.06 38.66 29.10
CA GLU A 217 16.17 39.34 30.40
C GLU A 217 17.41 40.25 30.34
N GLN A 218 17.20 41.52 30.04
CA GLN A 218 18.18 42.56 30.32
C GLN A 218 18.34 42.66 31.83
N ASP A 219 19.36 41.96 32.32
CA ASP A 219 19.89 42.04 33.68
C ASP A 219 20.45 43.45 33.94
N ASN A 220 19.57 44.44 34.05
CA ASN A 220 19.94 45.80 34.42
C ASN A 220 19.87 45.90 35.95
N LYS A 221 20.82 45.25 36.62
CA LYS A 221 21.05 45.45 38.05
C LYS A 221 21.57 46.86 38.25
N ASN A 222 20.67 47.69 38.78
CA ASN A 222 20.92 48.94 39.50
C ASN A 222 22.30 48.94 40.18
N ASN A 223 23.20 49.76 39.64
CA ASN A 223 24.44 50.10 40.30
C ASN A 223 24.20 51.37 41.13
N GLU A 224 23.54 51.20 42.28
CA GLU A 224 23.53 52.19 43.35
C GLU A 224 24.05 51.52 44.63
N THR A 225 25.30 51.81 44.99
CA THR A 225 25.74 51.85 46.38
C THR A 225 26.93 52.82 46.46
N THR A 226 26.65 54.02 46.98
CA THR A 226 27.46 54.83 47.92
C THR A 226 28.98 54.51 47.97
N GLY A 227 29.90 55.42 47.64
CA GLY A 227 30.16 56.66 48.36
C GLY A 227 31.26 56.41 49.41
N ASP A 228 32.45 57.02 49.24
CA ASP A 228 33.18 57.69 50.35
C ASP A 228 34.58 58.22 49.97
N LEU A 229 34.79 59.49 50.35
CA LEU A 229 35.97 60.07 51.02
C LEU A 229 37.36 60.05 50.33
N LYS A 230 37.74 61.17 49.71
CA LYS A 230 38.70 62.17 50.25
C LYS A 230 38.97 63.31 49.26
#